data_AF-A0A1M6Z0C6-F1
#
_entry.id   AF-A0A1M6Z0C6-F1
#
_cell.length_a   1.000
_cell.length_b   1.000
_cell.length_c   1.000
_cell.angle_alpha   90.00
_cell.angle_beta   90.00
_cell.angle_gamma   90.00
#
_symmetry.space_group_name_H-M   'P 1'
#
loop_
_entity.id
_entity.type
_entity.pdbx_description
1 polymer ?
#
loop_
_entity_poly.entity_id
_entity_poly.type
_entity_poly.pdbx_seq_one_letter_code
_entity_poly.pdbx_strand_id
1 'polypeptide(L)' 'MNSKSFKHKGLIFIKDGWGATDHIDLWDGISLRAGSVNYLSLGVEIWFWPLI' A
#
# COMPACT_ATOMS: atom_id res chain seq x y z
N MET A 1 -15.55 -3.72 -7.78
CA MET A 1 -14.10 -3.50 -7.60
C MET A 1 -13.57 -4.66 -6.78
N ASN A 2 -12.82 -5.58 -7.39
CA ASN A 2 -12.17 -6.66 -6.65
C ASN A 2 -11.01 -6.02 -5.87
N SER A 3 -11.25 -5.70 -4.60
CA SER A 3 -10.18 -5.24 -3.72
C SER A 3 -9.16 -6.37 -3.64
N LYS A 4 -7.95 -6.15 -4.15
CA LYS A 4 -6.79 -6.93 -3.73
C LYS A 4 -6.65 -6.67 -2.24
N SER A 5 -7.37 -7.46 -1.44
CA SER A 5 -7.36 -7.34 0.00
C SER A 5 -6.02 -7.88 0.46
N PHE A 6 -5.09 -6.98 0.78
CA PHE A 6 -3.84 -7.31 1.45
C PHE A 6 -4.19 -7.78 2.87
N LYS A 7 -4.65 -9.03 3.02
CA LYS A 7 -5.12 -9.58 4.31
C LYS A 7 -3.99 -9.85 5.31
N HIS A 8 -2.75 -9.74 4.88
CA HIS A 8 -1.56 -9.98 5.69
C HIS A 8 -0.91 -8.66 6.07
N LYS A 9 -0.22 -8.65 7.22
CA LYS A 9 0.68 -7.55 7.57
C LYS A 9 1.92 -7.61 6.68
N GLY A 10 2.50 -6.48 6.35
CA GLY A 10 3.62 -6.47 5.41
C GLY A 10 4.25 -5.11 5.19
N LEU A 11 5.32 -5.13 4.40
CA LEU A 11 5.82 -3.93 3.73
C LEU A 11 5.03 -3.74 2.44
N ILE A 12 4.70 -2.50 2.13
CA ILE A 12 4.00 -2.11 0.91
C ILE A 12 4.72 -0.96 0.24
N PHE A 13 4.86 -1.06 -1.08
CA PHE A 13 5.38 0.01 -1.93
C PHE A 13 4.30 0.37 -2.96
N ILE A 14 4.06 1.66 -3.11
CA ILE A 14 3.03 2.26 -3.95
C ILE A 14 3.73 3.23 -4.89
N LYS A 15 3.78 2.90 -6.17
CA LYS A 15 4.38 3.78 -7.19
C LYS A 15 3.41 4.85 -7.61
N ASP A 16 3.87 6.10 -7.63
CA ASP A 16 3.05 7.28 -7.95
C ASP A 16 1.75 7.38 -7.09
N GLY A 17 1.84 6.96 -5.82
CA GLY A 17 0.70 6.92 -4.89
C GLY A 17 0.31 8.28 -4.31
N TRP A 18 1.20 9.27 -4.40
CA TRP A 18 1.00 10.66 -3.95
C TRP A 18 1.45 11.65 -5.04
N GLY A 19 0.78 11.61 -6.20
CA GLY A 19 1.24 12.31 -7.39
C GLY A 19 2.39 11.56 -8.06
N ALA A 20 3.42 12.25 -8.54
CA ALA A 20 4.62 11.62 -9.12
C ALA A 20 5.62 11.13 -8.04
N THR A 21 5.12 10.85 -6.83
CA THR A 21 5.94 10.45 -5.68
C THR A 21 5.57 9.03 -5.27
N ASP A 22 6.60 8.20 -5.16
CA ASP A 22 6.48 6.85 -4.61
C ASP A 22 6.32 6.88 -3.10
N HIS A 23 5.61 5.89 -2.55
CA HIS A 23 5.40 5.73 -1.12
C HIS A 23 5.76 4.31 -0.66
N ILE A 24 6.57 4.20 0.38
CA ILE A 24 6.86 2.92 1.05
C ILE A 24 6.38 2.99 2.50
N ASP A 25 5.71 1.94 2.95
CA ASP A 25 5.12 1.92 4.28
C ASP A 25 4.98 0.51 4.86
N LEU A 26 4.59 0.47 6.13
CA LEU A 26 4.09 -0.72 6.81
C LEU A 26 2.57 -0.77 6.70
N TRP A 27 2.07 -1.94 6.33
CA TRP A 27 0.66 -2.26 6.23
C TRP A 27 0.27 -3.28 7.31
N ASP A 28 -0.81 -3.03 8.04
CA ASP A 28 -1.27 -3.90 9.14
C ASP A 28 -2.52 -4.74 8.80
N GLY A 29 -3.03 -4.65 7.57
CA GLY A 29 -4.31 -5.26 7.16
C GLY A 29 -5.47 -4.26 7.06
N ILE A 30 -5.32 -3.07 7.63
CA ILE A 30 -6.38 -2.04 7.73
C ILE A 30 -5.83 -0.65 7.37
N SER A 31 -4.62 -0.32 7.83
CA SER A 31 -4.02 1.01 7.76
C SER A 31 -2.55 0.97 7.34
N LEU A 32 -2.07 2.10 6.82
CA LEU A 32 -0.66 2.39 6.60
C LEU A 32 -0.12 3.12 7.83
N ARG A 33 1.14 2.89 8.20
CA ARG A 33 1.73 3.52 9.41
C ARG A 33 1.96 5.03 9.23
N ALA A 34 2.39 5.48 8.06
CA ALA A 34 2.73 6.90 7.81
C ALA A 34 1.91 7.54 6.68
N GLY A 35 1.33 6.74 5.79
CA GLY A 35 0.52 7.18 4.67
C GLY A 35 -0.99 7.09 4.91
N SER A 36 -1.75 7.54 3.92
CA SER A 36 -3.20 7.39 3.89
C SER A 36 -3.61 6.22 3.00
N VAL A 37 -4.62 5.47 3.42
CA VAL A 37 -5.09 4.26 2.72
C VAL A 37 -5.57 4.55 1.29
N ASN A 38 -5.96 5.79 0.99
CA ASN A 38 -6.33 6.20 -0.37
C ASN A 38 -5.17 6.08 -1.38
N TYR A 39 -3.91 6.08 -0.94
CA TYR A 39 -2.76 5.87 -1.82
C TYR A 39 -2.83 4.51 -2.55
N LEU A 40 -3.44 3.50 -1.94
CA LEU A 40 -3.69 2.19 -2.57
C LEU A 40 -4.59 2.26 -3.81
N SER A 41 -5.40 3.31 -3.93
CA SER A 41 -6.25 3.55 -5.09
C SER A 41 -5.64 4.51 -6.11
N LEU A 42 -4.55 5.20 -5.74
CA LEU A 42 -3.85 6.16 -6.59
C LEU A 42 -2.62 5.55 -7.26
N GLY A 43 -1.99 4.56 -6.61
CA GLY A 43 -0.78 3.95 -7.12
C GLY A 43 -0.98 3.26 -8.47
N VAL A 44 -0.04 3.50 -9.38
CA VAL A 44 0.00 2.87 -10.71
C VAL A 44 0.34 1.39 -10.56
N GLU A 45 1.27 1.06 -9.67
CA GLU A 45 1.69 -0.28 -9.34
C GLU A 45 1.87 -0.41 -7.82
N ILE A 46 1.53 -1.59 -7.28
CA ILE A 46 1.66 -1.89 -5.85
C ILE A 46 2.40 -3.21 -5.69
N TRP A 47 3.46 -3.17 -4.88
CA TRP A 47 4.22 -4.34 -4.47
C TRP A 47 4.03 -4.54 -2.98
N PHE A 48 3.90 -5.81 -2.59
CA PHE A 48 3.60 -6.18 -1.23
C PHE A 48 4.48 -7.35 -0.80
N TRP A 49 5.17 -7.18 0.32
CA TRP A 49 5.98 -8.23 0.95
C TRP A 49 5.34 -8.58 2.29
N PRO A 50 4.71 -9.77 2.40
CA PRO A 50 4.12 -10.20 3.67
C PRO A 50 5.19 -10.38 4.74
N LEU A 51 4.89 -9.95 5.96
CA LEU A 51 5.65 -10.32 7.15
C LEU A 51 5.09 -11.65 7.68
N ILE A 52 6.01 -12.57 8.02
CA ILE A 52 5.72 -13.91 8.55
C ILE A 52 5.21 -13.82 9.98
#